data_AF-A0A947MRQ7-F1
#
_entry.id   AF-A0A947MRQ7-F1
#
_cell.length_a   1.000
_cell.length_b   1.000
_cell.length_c   1.000
_cell.angle_alpha   90.00
_cell.angle_beta   90.00
_cell.angle_gamma   90.00
#
_symmetry.space_group_name_H-M   'P 1'
#
loop_
_entity.id
_entity.type
_entity.pdbx_description
1 polymer ?
#
loop_
_entity_poly.entity_id
_entity_poly.type
_entity_poly.pdbx_seq_one_letter_code
_entity_poly.pdbx_strand_id
1 'polypeptide(L)'
;MSRGTTARALGASWRVAWMTALAYRANFVVESVMTVLAISWTLLPLLFVFETQGDGGTIAGWSWNEALLVTGFFVTLQGLLEAIIEPNLRGLVEDIRKGTLDFVLLKPVDAQLLVSFRRLVPAKLVHALGGIGLVIYCALRLEVPPSPLGIVAAALLALSGLAILYAVWVMVVSTAFWFV
;
A
#
# COMPACT_ATOMS: atom_id res chain seq x y z
N MET A 1 22.05 -3.43 21.43
CA MET A 1 20.91 -3.95 22.23
C MET A 1 19.61 -3.43 21.63
N SER A 2 18.62 -4.18 21.15
CA SER A 2 18.60 -5.50 20.51
C SER A 2 17.57 -5.37 19.35
N ARG A 3 18.00 -5.55 18.08
CA ARG A 3 17.09 -5.53 16.92
C ARG A 3 15.94 -6.55 17.06
N GLY A 4 16.16 -7.60 17.87
CA GLY A 4 15.15 -8.60 18.20
C GLY A 4 13.99 -8.05 19.04
N THR A 5 14.20 -7.03 19.87
CA THR A 5 13.14 -6.44 20.70
C THR A 5 12.14 -5.66 19.84
N THR A 6 12.64 -4.89 18.86
CA THR A 6 11.80 -4.12 17.93
C THR A 6 10.95 -5.03 17.04
N ALA A 7 11.56 -6.06 16.45
CA ALA A 7 10.83 -7.01 15.60
C ALA A 7 9.71 -7.72 16.38
N ARG A 8 9.96 -8.10 17.64
CA ARG A 8 8.94 -8.68 18.52
C ARG A 8 7.83 -7.71 18.86
N ALA A 9 8.15 -6.44 19.14
CA ALA A 9 7.16 -5.41 19.43
C ALA A 9 6.26 -5.12 18.21
N LEU A 10 6.84 -5.03 17.01
CA LEU A 10 6.09 -4.86 15.77
C LEU A 10 5.20 -6.08 15.49
N GLY A 11 5.74 -7.29 15.60
CA GLY A 11 4.97 -8.53 15.43
C GLY A 11 3.80 -8.63 16.40
N ALA A 12 4.00 -8.24 17.67
CA ALA A 12 2.91 -8.16 18.64
C ALA A 12 1.85 -7.11 18.25
N SER A 13 2.28 -5.93 17.79
CA SER A 13 1.36 -4.86 17.36
C SER A 13 0.50 -5.30 16.16
N TRP A 14 1.12 -5.98 15.19
CA TRP A 14 0.41 -6.51 14.02
C TRP A 14 -0.54 -7.64 14.40
N ARG A 15 -0.14 -8.52 15.33
CA ARG A 15 -1.03 -9.55 15.85
C ARG A 15 -2.25 -8.92 16.52
N VAL A 16 -2.08 -7.87 17.31
CA VAL A 16 -3.19 -7.12 17.89
C VAL A 16 -4.06 -6.50 16.81
N ALA A 17 -3.48 -5.88 15.78
CA ALA A 17 -4.25 -5.32 14.67
C ALA A 17 -5.15 -6.36 13.98
N TRP A 18 -4.63 -7.57 13.74
CA TRP A 18 -5.42 -8.68 13.20
C TRP A 18 -6.51 -9.14 14.16
N MET A 19 -6.20 -9.31 15.45
CA MET A 19 -7.20 -9.70 16.45
C MET A 19 -8.33 -8.67 16.54
N THR A 20 -8.00 -7.38 16.51
CA THR A 20 -8.99 -6.29 16.51
C THR A 20 -9.83 -6.30 15.23
N ALA A 21 -9.20 -6.43 14.06
CA ALA A 21 -9.90 -6.48 12.78
C ALA A 21 -10.91 -7.64 12.73
N LEU A 22 -10.51 -8.83 13.21
CA LEU A 22 -11.37 -10.01 13.23
C LEU A 22 -12.44 -9.95 14.34
N ALA A 23 -12.16 -9.29 15.46
CA ALA A 23 -13.16 -9.05 16.51
C ALA A 23 -14.31 -8.16 15.98
N TYR A 24 -13.99 -7.11 15.23
CA TYR A 24 -14.97 -6.24 14.57
C TYR A 24 -15.28 -6.70 13.14
N ARG A 25 -15.73 -7.96 13.01
CA ARG A 25 -16.00 -8.62 11.72
C ARG A 25 -16.85 -7.81 10.74
N ALA A 26 -17.87 -7.09 11.23
CA ALA A 26 -18.73 -6.28 10.37
C ALA A 26 -17.96 -5.11 9.76
N ASN A 27 -17.14 -4.42 10.55
CA ASN A 27 -16.27 -3.36 10.06
C ASN A 27 -15.25 -3.89 9.05
N PHE A 28 -14.62 -5.03 9.34
CA PHE A 28 -13.68 -5.67 8.42
C PHE A 28 -14.32 -6.02 7.07
N VAL A 29 -15.53 -6.60 7.08
CA VAL A 29 -16.26 -6.93 5.84
C VAL A 29 -16.64 -5.66 5.07
N VAL A 30 -17.18 -4.65 5.75
CA VAL A 30 -17.53 -3.37 5.11
C VAL A 30 -16.29 -2.73 4.48
N GLU A 31 -15.19 -2.62 5.22
CA GLU A 31 -13.94 -2.07 4.68
C GLU A 31 -13.42 -2.89 3.49
N SER A 32 -13.48 -4.22 3.57
CA SER A 32 -13.07 -5.10 2.46
C SER A 32 -13.93 -4.88 1.21
N VAL A 33 -15.26 -4.80 1.36
CA VAL A 33 -16.17 -4.48 0.25
C VAL A 33 -15.87 -3.11 -0.33
N MET A 34 -15.62 -2.11 0.52
CA MET A 34 -15.24 -0.77 0.07
C MET A 34 -13.92 -0.79 -0.70
N THR A 35 -12.94 -1.62 -0.33
CA THR A 35 -11.71 -1.76 -1.12
C THR A 35 -11.98 -2.38 -2.49
N VAL A 36 -12.87 -3.37 -2.59
CA VAL A 36 -13.25 -3.96 -3.89
C VAL A 36 -13.93 -2.91 -4.77
N LEU A 37 -14.87 -2.13 -4.21
CA LEU A 37 -15.51 -1.03 -4.92
C LEU A 37 -14.51 0.04 -5.35
N ALA A 38 -13.51 0.34 -4.53
CA ALA A 38 -12.45 1.29 -4.87
C ALA A 38 -11.57 0.80 -6.04
N ILE A 39 -11.25 -0.50 -6.09
CA ILE A 39 -10.56 -1.10 -7.24
C ILE A 39 -11.44 -0.95 -8.48
N SER A 40 -12.71 -1.34 -8.41
CA SER A 40 -13.64 -1.19 -9.53
C SER A 40 -13.72 0.26 -10.02
N TRP A 41 -13.83 1.21 -9.09
CA TRP A 41 -13.82 2.65 -9.41
C TRP A 41 -12.56 3.08 -10.14
N THR A 42 -11.40 2.56 -9.73
CA THR A 42 -10.11 2.83 -10.38
C THR A 42 -10.02 2.26 -11.79
N LEU A 43 -10.76 1.17 -12.08
CA LEU A 43 -10.80 0.53 -13.40
C LEU A 43 -11.77 1.20 -14.39
N LEU A 44 -12.79 1.91 -13.90
CA LEU A 44 -13.81 2.53 -14.76
C LEU A 44 -13.24 3.47 -15.85
N PRO A 45 -12.27 4.36 -15.55
CA PRO A 45 -11.68 5.20 -16.59
C PRO A 45 -10.98 4.38 -17.68
N LEU A 46 -10.31 3.29 -17.29
CA LEU A 46 -9.65 2.39 -18.23
C LEU A 46 -10.69 1.74 -19.16
N LEU A 47 -11.75 1.18 -18.58
CA LEU A 47 -12.85 0.55 -19.32
C LEU A 47 -13.46 1.53 -20.33
N PHE A 48 -13.81 2.75 -19.89
CA PHE A 48 -14.43 3.75 -20.74
C PHE A 48 -13.54 4.14 -21.93
N VAL A 49 -12.24 4.36 -21.71
CA VAL A 49 -11.35 4.79 -22.80
C VAL A 49 -11.10 3.65 -23.80
N PHE A 50 -10.98 2.40 -23.36
CA PHE A 50 -10.78 1.29 -24.30
C PHE A 50 -12.07 0.86 -25.00
N GLU A 51 -13.24 0.96 -24.35
CA GLU A 51 -14.54 0.67 -24.98
C GLU A 51 -14.86 1.69 -26.09
N THR A 52 -14.47 2.96 -25.91
CA THR A 52 -14.67 4.01 -26.94
C THR A 52 -13.78 3.86 -28.17
N GLN A 53 -12.68 3.09 -28.11
CA GLN A 53 -11.80 2.87 -29.26
C GLN A 53 -12.14 1.62 -30.11
N GLY A 54 -13.01 0.73 -29.62
CA GLY A 54 -13.38 -0.52 -30.31
C GLY A 54 -12.33 -1.65 -30.19
N ASP A 55 -12.68 -2.82 -30.73
CA ASP A 55 -11.85 -4.03 -30.63
C ASP A 55 -10.48 -3.84 -31.32
N GLY A 56 -9.41 -3.76 -30.53
CA GLY A 56 -8.03 -3.64 -31.00
C GLY A 56 -7.42 -2.23 -30.91
N GLY A 57 -8.14 -1.25 -30.33
CA GLY A 57 -7.59 0.08 -30.08
C GLY A 57 -6.45 0.05 -29.05
N THR A 58 -5.26 0.53 -29.45
CA THR A 58 -4.14 0.80 -28.53
C THR A 58 -4.16 2.26 -28.12
N ILE A 59 -4.03 2.56 -26.82
CA ILE A 59 -3.94 3.93 -26.33
C ILE A 59 -2.46 4.26 -26.15
N ALA A 60 -1.94 5.21 -26.93
CA ALA A 60 -0.53 5.60 -26.89
C ALA A 60 0.45 4.39 -27.02
N GLY A 61 0.05 3.36 -27.78
CA GLY A 61 0.80 2.13 -27.97
C GLY A 61 0.61 1.05 -26.89
N TRP A 62 -0.23 1.30 -25.88
CA TRP A 62 -0.55 0.33 -24.83
C TRP A 62 -1.82 -0.43 -25.18
N SER A 63 -1.74 -1.76 -25.08
CA SER A 63 -2.89 -2.65 -25.11
C SER A 63 -3.66 -2.61 -23.78
N TRP A 64 -4.88 -3.17 -23.79
CA TRP A 64 -5.70 -3.33 -22.60
C TRP A 64 -4.95 -4.01 -21.44
N ASN A 65 -4.26 -5.12 -21.74
CA ASN A 65 -3.56 -5.92 -20.72
C ASN A 65 -2.37 -5.17 -20.13
N GLU A 66 -1.62 -4.41 -20.94
CA GLU A 66 -0.47 -3.63 -20.46
C GLU A 66 -0.92 -2.45 -19.60
N ALA A 67 -1.99 -1.76 -20.01
CA ALA A 67 -2.55 -0.66 -19.23
C ALA A 67 -3.11 -1.18 -17.90
N LEU A 68 -3.84 -2.30 -17.93
CA LEU A 68 -4.38 -2.96 -16.73
C LEU A 68 -3.26 -3.48 -15.80
N LEU A 69 -2.13 -3.93 -16.36
CA LEU A 69 -0.95 -4.33 -15.59
C LEU A 69 -0.40 -3.16 -14.77
N VAL A 70 -0.23 -1.98 -15.39
CA VAL A 70 0.22 -0.76 -14.71
C VAL A 70 -0.77 -0.34 -13.63
N THR A 71 -2.08 -0.40 -13.92
CA THR A 71 -3.11 -0.14 -12.92
C THR A 71 -3.05 -1.13 -11.76
N GLY A 72 -2.76 -2.42 -12.03
CA GLY A 72 -2.53 -3.42 -11.00
C GLY A 72 -1.39 -3.04 -10.06
N PHE A 73 -0.23 -2.62 -10.60
CA PHE A 73 0.89 -2.12 -9.79
C PHE A 73 0.50 -0.89 -8.97
N PHE A 74 -0.21 0.06 -9.57
CA PHE A 74 -0.72 1.24 -8.88
C PHE A 74 -1.61 0.86 -7.69
N VAL A 75 -2.60 0.00 -7.91
CA VAL A 75 -3.51 -0.50 -6.86
C VAL A 75 -2.75 -1.25 -5.76
N THR A 76 -1.76 -2.06 -6.12
CA THR A 76 -0.91 -2.76 -5.12
C THR A 76 -0.15 -1.78 -4.25
N LEU A 77 0.53 -0.80 -4.85
CA LEU A 77 1.32 0.19 -4.12
C LEU A 77 0.41 1.07 -3.24
N GLN A 78 -0.75 1.48 -3.76
CA GLN A 78 -1.75 2.22 -3.00
C GLN A 78 -2.26 1.41 -1.81
N GLY A 79 -2.61 0.14 -2.00
CA GLY A 79 -3.06 -0.73 -0.91
C GLY A 79 -1.99 -0.92 0.18
N LEU A 80 -0.72 -1.05 -0.20
CA LEU A 80 0.40 -1.13 0.75
C LEU A 80 0.58 0.17 1.53
N LEU A 81 0.45 1.32 0.86
CA LEU A 81 0.47 2.63 1.50
C LEU A 81 -0.66 2.77 2.53
N GLU A 82 -1.91 2.50 2.12
CA GLU A 82 -3.09 2.59 2.99
C GLU A 82 -3.03 1.63 4.18
N ALA A 83 -2.48 0.43 3.98
CA ALA A 83 -2.43 -0.59 5.02
C ALA A 83 -1.33 -0.35 6.06
N ILE A 84 -0.18 0.16 5.64
CA ILE A 84 1.04 0.19 6.47
C ILE A 84 1.50 1.63 6.71
N ILE A 85 1.71 2.43 5.67
CA ILE A 85 2.45 3.70 5.81
C ILE A 85 1.52 4.81 6.30
N GLU A 86 0.38 5.00 5.65
CA GLU A 86 -0.58 6.05 5.96
C GLU A 86 -1.05 6.09 7.43
N PRO A 87 -1.51 4.98 8.06
CA PRO A 87 -2.00 5.02 9.44
C PRO A 87 -0.92 5.40 10.44
N ASN A 88 0.33 5.04 10.14
CA ASN A 88 1.50 5.35 10.95
C ASN A 88 1.89 6.82 10.84
N LEU A 89 1.91 7.37 9.62
CA LEU A 89 2.22 8.78 9.38
C LEU A 89 1.15 9.73 9.89
N ARG A 90 -0.14 9.39 9.76
CA ARG A 90 -1.22 10.11 10.44
C ARG A 90 -1.02 10.12 11.96
N GLY A 91 -0.65 8.96 12.52
CA GLY A 91 -0.32 8.84 13.94
C GLY A 91 0.87 9.70 14.36
N LEU A 92 1.91 9.79 13.53
CA LEU A 92 3.07 10.64 13.78
C LEU A 92 2.67 12.12 13.85
N VAL A 93 1.85 12.60 12.90
CA VAL A 93 1.34 13.99 12.93
C VAL A 93 0.57 14.26 14.22
N GLU A 94 -0.26 13.32 14.67
CA GLU A 94 -0.96 13.44 15.95
C GLU A 94 -0.01 13.47 17.15
N ASP A 95 1.04 12.64 17.14
CA ASP A 95 2.04 12.58 18.20
C ASP A 95 2.86 13.88 18.28
N ILE A 96 3.17 14.50 17.13
CA ILE A 96 3.80 15.84 17.06
C ILE A 96 2.85 16.89 17.63
N ARG A 97 1.60 16.95 17.14
CA ARG A 97 0.60 17.93 17.55
C ARG A 97 0.32 17.92 19.06
N LYS A 98 0.36 16.74 19.68
CA LYS A 98 0.09 16.56 21.10
C LYS A 98 1.34 16.66 21.98
N GLY A 99 2.53 16.83 21.39
CA GLY A 99 3.80 16.78 22.11
C GLY A 99 4.10 15.40 22.72
N THR A 100 3.49 14.33 22.20
CA THR A 100 3.66 12.96 22.71
C THR A 100 4.70 12.15 21.94
N LEU A 101 5.31 12.74 20.90
CA LEU A 101 6.38 12.11 20.14
C LEU A 101 7.58 11.72 21.02
N ASP A 102 7.93 12.53 22.02
CA ASP A 102 9.05 12.25 22.92
C ASP A 102 8.86 10.93 23.67
N PHE A 103 7.63 10.57 24.04
CA PHE A 103 7.33 9.27 24.64
C PHE A 103 7.53 8.10 23.68
N VAL A 104 7.43 8.34 22.37
CA VAL A 104 7.74 7.33 21.35
C VAL A 104 9.26 7.17 21.22
N LEU A 105 10.00 8.28 21.23
CA LEU A 105 11.46 8.32 21.12
C LEU A 105 12.18 7.73 22.35
N LEU A 106 11.59 7.86 23.54
CA LEU A 106 12.14 7.30 24.79
C LEU A 106 12.01 5.77 24.90
N LYS A 107 11.23 5.12 24.02
CA LYS A 107 11.09 3.66 24.06
C LYS A 107 12.39 3.00 23.62
N PRO A 108 12.82 1.90 24.27
CA PRO A 108 14.07 1.20 23.92
C PRO A 108 13.91 0.31 22.68
N VAL A 109 13.39 0.88 21.59
CA VAL A 109 13.19 0.26 20.28
C VAL A 109 13.53 1.28 19.19
N ASP A 110 13.87 0.81 18.00
CA ASP A 110 14.12 1.69 16.86
C ASP A 110 12.89 2.60 16.57
N ALA A 111 13.09 3.91 16.74
CA ALA A 111 12.03 4.89 16.61
C ALA A 111 11.53 5.00 15.17
N GLN A 112 12.41 4.88 14.18
CA GLN A 112 12.02 4.97 12.76
C GLN A 112 11.08 3.82 12.40
N LEU A 113 11.45 2.59 12.78
CA LEU A 113 10.63 1.42 12.53
C LEU A 113 9.32 1.47 13.31
N LEU A 114 9.36 1.94 14.57
CA LEU A 114 8.18 2.05 15.40
C LEU A 114 7.20 3.11 14.84
N VAL A 115 7.71 4.27 14.41
CA VAL A 115 6.86 5.33 13.87
C VAL A 115 6.30 4.97 12.50
N SER A 116 6.99 4.12 11.73
CA SER A 116 6.61 3.82 10.34
C SER A 116 5.77 2.55 10.15
N PHE A 117 5.90 1.57 11.05
CA PHE A 117 5.30 0.23 10.88
C PHE A 117 4.47 -0.25 12.08
N ARG A 118 4.22 0.59 13.09
CA ARG A 118 3.51 0.17 14.32
C ARG A 118 2.06 -0.20 14.09
N ARG A 119 1.34 0.56 13.28
CA ARG A 119 -0.08 0.35 12.94
C ARG A 119 -0.17 -0.42 11.62
N LEU A 120 -1.07 -1.40 11.58
CA LEU A 120 -1.45 -2.13 10.39
C LEU A 120 -2.98 -2.06 10.28
N VAL A 121 -3.51 -1.83 9.09
CA VAL A 121 -4.95 -1.92 8.82
C VAL A 121 -5.20 -3.14 7.93
N PRO A 122 -5.55 -4.30 8.52
CA PRO A 122 -5.65 -5.55 7.76
C PRO A 122 -6.66 -5.52 6.61
N ALA A 123 -7.77 -4.80 6.73
CA ALA A 123 -8.75 -4.71 5.66
C ALA A 123 -8.17 -4.04 4.40
N LYS A 124 -7.24 -3.08 4.56
CA LYS A 124 -6.55 -2.42 3.43
C LYS A 124 -5.54 -3.33 2.73
N LEU A 125 -5.08 -4.40 3.38
CA LEU A 125 -4.30 -5.43 2.68
C LEU A 125 -5.12 -6.14 1.59
N VAL A 126 -6.45 -6.21 1.73
CA VAL A 126 -7.32 -6.74 0.67
C VAL A 126 -7.21 -5.90 -0.60
N HIS A 127 -7.05 -4.57 -0.46
CA HIS A 127 -6.80 -3.66 -1.59
C HIS A 127 -5.49 -4.02 -2.31
N ALA A 128 -4.40 -4.19 -1.55
CA ALA A 128 -3.09 -4.56 -2.11
C ALA A 128 -3.13 -5.93 -2.80
N LEU A 129 -3.79 -6.91 -2.17
CA LEU A 129 -4.00 -8.25 -2.72
C LEU A 129 -4.84 -8.23 -4.00
N GLY A 130 -5.86 -7.37 -4.07
CA GLY A 130 -6.63 -7.15 -5.29
C GLY A 130 -5.77 -6.63 -6.45
N GLY A 131 -4.91 -5.65 -6.18
CA GLY A 131 -3.92 -5.17 -7.16
C GLY A 131 -2.94 -6.25 -7.61
N ILE A 132 -2.44 -7.07 -6.67
CA ILE A 132 -1.56 -8.21 -6.99
C ILE A 132 -2.30 -9.22 -7.87
N GLY A 133 -3.58 -9.48 -7.58
CA GLY A 133 -4.44 -10.30 -8.40
C GLY A 133 -4.57 -9.77 -9.84
N LEU A 134 -4.73 -8.46 -10.02
CA LEU A 134 -4.74 -7.82 -11.34
C LEU A 134 -3.40 -7.98 -12.06
N VAL A 135 -2.27 -7.77 -11.37
CA VAL A 135 -0.93 -7.95 -11.94
C VAL A 135 -0.73 -9.39 -12.43
N ILE A 136 -1.07 -10.38 -11.60
CA ILE A 136 -0.97 -11.80 -11.96
C ILE A 136 -1.90 -12.12 -13.13
N TYR A 137 -3.15 -11.65 -13.08
CA TYR A 137 -4.13 -11.85 -14.15
C TYR A 137 -3.62 -11.34 -15.50
N CYS A 138 -3.04 -10.14 -15.53
CA CYS A 138 -2.48 -9.55 -16.75
C CYS A 138 -1.23 -10.30 -17.20
N ALA A 139 -0.32 -10.62 -16.27
CA ALA A 139 0.93 -11.32 -16.58
C ALA A 139 0.70 -12.68 -17.25
N LEU A 140 -0.40 -13.37 -16.92
CA LEU A 140 -0.80 -14.64 -17.54
C LEU A 140 -1.45 -14.48 -18.93
N ARG A 141 -1.87 -13.27 -19.30
CA ARG A 141 -2.56 -12.95 -20.56
C ARG A 141 -1.73 -12.09 -21.52
N LEU A 142 -0.49 -11.77 -21.15
CA LEU A 142 0.45 -11.13 -22.07
C LEU A 142 0.81 -12.11 -23.18
N GLU A 143 0.91 -11.60 -24.41
CA GLU A 143 1.32 -12.40 -25.57
C GLU A 143 2.72 -12.99 -25.40
N VAL A 144 3.59 -12.25 -24.70
CA VAL A 144 4.92 -12.70 -24.31
C VAL A 144 4.96 -12.87 -22.80
N PRO A 145 5.17 -14.08 -22.27
CA PRO A 145 5.25 -14.29 -20.83
C PRO A 145 6.46 -13.55 -20.27
N PRO A 146 6.34 -12.96 -19.07
CA PRO A 146 7.44 -12.21 -18.47
C PRO A 146 8.62 -13.14 -18.16
N SER A 147 9.82 -12.73 -18.56
CA SER A 147 11.04 -13.46 -18.23
C SER A 147 11.27 -13.46 -16.70
N PRO A 148 11.93 -14.48 -16.12
CA PRO A 148 12.24 -14.50 -14.70
C PRO A 148 13.00 -13.24 -14.24
N LEU A 149 13.92 -12.75 -15.09
CA LEU A 149 14.64 -11.50 -14.86
C LEU A 149 13.70 -10.28 -14.86
N GLY A 150 12.73 -10.25 -15.78
CA GLY A 150 11.70 -9.21 -15.85
C GLY A 150 10.81 -9.16 -14.61
N ILE A 151 10.45 -10.31 -14.05
CA ILE A 151 9.68 -10.39 -12.81
C ILE A 151 10.48 -9.81 -11.63
N VAL A 152 11.75 -10.19 -11.51
CA VAL A 152 12.63 -9.65 -10.46
C VAL A 152 12.83 -8.14 -10.64
N ALA A 153 13.06 -7.67 -11.86
CA ALA A 153 13.18 -6.25 -12.16
C ALA A 153 11.89 -5.48 -11.81
N ALA A 154 10.73 -6.00 -12.18
CA ALA A 154 9.44 -5.40 -11.84
C ALA A 154 9.22 -5.33 -10.31
N ALA A 155 9.57 -6.39 -9.58
CA ALA A 155 9.49 -6.40 -8.12
C ALA A 155 10.44 -5.36 -7.49
N LEU A 156 11.69 -5.26 -7.98
CA LEU A 156 12.66 -4.27 -7.49
C LEU A 156 12.21 -2.84 -7.79
N LEU A 157 11.64 -2.58 -8.97
CA LEU A 157 11.09 -1.28 -9.33
C LEU A 157 9.88 -0.93 -8.47
N ALA A 158 8.97 -1.87 -8.22
CA ALA A 158 7.83 -1.68 -7.33
C ALA A 158 8.28 -1.36 -5.89
N LEU A 159 9.27 -2.08 -5.37
CA LEU A 159 9.86 -1.81 -4.06
C LEU A 159 10.55 -0.44 -4.00
N SER A 160 11.26 -0.07 -5.05
CA SER A 160 11.90 1.25 -5.16
C SER A 160 10.85 2.36 -5.19
N GLY A 161 9.77 2.18 -5.95
CA GLY A 161 8.62 3.09 -5.96
C GLY A 161 7.97 3.23 -4.60
N LEU A 162 7.76 2.13 -3.88
CA LEU A 162 7.24 2.14 -2.51
C LEU A 162 8.15 2.91 -1.55
N ALA A 163 9.47 2.71 -1.65
CA ALA A 163 10.45 3.44 -0.85
C ALA A 163 10.45 4.94 -1.14
N ILE A 164 10.34 5.34 -2.41
CA ILE A 164 10.21 6.74 -2.83
C ILE A 164 8.92 7.34 -2.27
N LEU A 165 7.78 6.66 -2.41
CA LEU A 165 6.49 7.12 -1.89
C LEU A 165 6.55 7.31 -0.37
N TYR A 166 7.13 6.36 0.35
CA TYR A 166 7.39 6.49 1.78
C TYR A 166 8.24 7.73 2.11
N ALA A 167 9.36 7.93 1.41
CA ALA A 167 10.25 9.06 1.64
C ALA A 167 9.54 10.41 1.39
N VAL A 168 8.76 10.51 0.30
CA VAL A 168 7.96 11.70 -0.01
C VAL A 168 6.98 12.01 1.11
N TRP A 169 6.25 10.99 1.59
CA TRP A 169 5.31 11.16 2.67
C TRP A 169 5.96 11.59 3.99
N VAL A 170 7.13 11.02 4.34
CA VAL A 170 7.90 11.44 5.52
C VAL A 170 8.35 12.90 5.39
N MET A 171 8.82 13.32 4.21
CA MET A 171 9.17 14.73 3.95
C MET A 171 7.96 15.64 4.22
N VAL A 172 6.77 15.28 3.72
CA VAL A 172 5.54 16.04 3.98
C VAL A 172 5.23 16.10 5.48
N VAL A 173 5.25 14.96 6.17
CA VAL A 173 4.95 14.91 7.62
C VAL A 173 5.95 15.68 8.45
N SER A 174 7.22 15.74 8.05
CA SER A 174 8.25 16.52 8.76
C SER A 174 7.94 18.02 8.81
N THR A 175 7.15 18.54 7.87
CA THR A 175 6.70 19.95 7.91
C THR A 175 5.73 20.22 9.07
N ALA A 176 5.09 19.20 9.62
CA ALA A 176 4.16 19.34 10.75
C ALA A 176 4.85 19.92 12.00
N PHE A 177 6.16 19.75 12.16
CA PHE A 177 6.91 20.38 13.25
C PHE A 177 6.89 21.91 13.23
N TRP A 178 6.67 22.52 12.07
CA TRP A 178 6.63 23.98 11.91
C TRP A 178 5.21 24.54 11.89
N PHE A 179 4.26 23.81 11.32
CA PHE A 179 2.93 24.34 11.02
C PHE A 179 1.84 23.94 12.03
N VAL A 180 2.11 22.98 12.91
CA VAL A 180 1.14 22.46 13.90
C VAL A 180 1.55 22.85 15.30
#